data_AF-A0A7C3JTQ3-F1
#
_entry.id   AF-A0A7C3JTQ3-F1
#
_cell.length_a   1.000
_cell.length_b   1.000
_cell.length_c   1.000
_cell.angle_alpha   90.00
_cell.angle_beta   90.00
_cell.angle_gamma   90.00
#
_symmetry.space_group_name_H-M   'P 1'
#
loop_
_entity.id
_entity.type
_entity.pdbx_description
1 polymer ?
#
loop_
_entity_poly.entity_id
_entity_poly.type
_entity_poly.pdbx_seq_one_letter_code
_entity_poly.pdbx_strand_id
1 'polypeptide(L)'
;MFFKSLFLASALLIPSAASPQNVSFKEIESRIAEYGRWLDQVGSNGSRYWVRLDSSKRPHQLYVGDAFMQATYQDQERFVEIFSRFLAGHPERNMLIDIIDANTGKAIGEYGFGGFKLFP
;
A
#
# COMPACT_ATOMS: atom_id res chain seq x y z
N MET A 1 36.65 -52.13 13.82
CA MET A 1 37.57 -50.97 13.71
C MET A 1 37.57 -50.56 12.24
N PHE A 2 37.17 -49.39 11.74
CA PHE A 2 36.93 -48.06 12.31
C PHE A 2 35.83 -47.35 11.49
N PHE A 3 35.07 -46.48 12.15
CA PHE A 3 34.15 -45.47 11.61
C PHE A 3 34.87 -44.43 10.72
N LYS A 4 34.18 -43.89 9.70
CA LYS A 4 34.17 -42.44 9.41
C LYS A 4 33.11 -42.03 8.37
N SER A 5 32.13 -41.27 8.85
CA SER A 5 31.19 -40.43 8.09
C SER A 5 31.86 -39.19 7.47
N LEU A 6 31.04 -38.40 6.76
CA LEU A 6 31.17 -37.00 6.27
C LEU A 6 31.67 -36.86 4.81
N PHE A 7 31.18 -35.94 3.96
CA PHE A 7 30.25 -34.81 4.12
C PHE A 7 29.60 -34.48 2.76
N LEU A 8 28.37 -33.97 2.83
CA LEU A 8 27.66 -33.19 1.81
C LEU A 8 28.53 -32.07 1.20
N ALA A 9 28.44 -31.84 -0.11
CA ALA A 9 28.85 -30.58 -0.72
C ALA A 9 27.72 -30.03 -1.61
N SER A 10 26.89 -29.18 -0.99
CA SER A 10 26.04 -28.21 -1.66
C SER A 10 26.88 -27.08 -2.27
N ALA A 11 26.53 -26.63 -3.47
CA ALA A 11 26.58 -25.22 -3.85
C ALA A 11 25.79 -25.00 -5.16
N LEU A 12 24.50 -24.69 -5.03
CA LEU A 12 23.74 -24.04 -6.09
C LEU A 12 24.29 -22.62 -6.25
N LEU A 13 24.94 -22.36 -7.38
CA LEU A 13 25.31 -21.03 -7.82
C LEU A 13 24.03 -20.33 -8.32
N ILE A 14 23.48 -19.42 -7.53
CA ILE A 14 22.50 -18.44 -8.00
C ILE A 14 23.11 -17.05 -7.76
N PRO A 15 23.57 -16.33 -8.81
CA PRO A 15 23.84 -14.92 -8.68
C PRO A 15 22.50 -14.18 -8.70
N SER A 16 21.88 -14.01 -7.53
CA SER A 16 20.78 -13.07 -7.34
C SER A 16 21.36 -11.66 -7.30
N ALA A 17 21.77 -11.13 -8.46
CA ALA A 17 22.05 -9.72 -8.62
C ALA A 17 20.71 -8.95 -8.69
N ALA A 18 20.00 -8.89 -7.57
CA ALA A 18 18.98 -7.87 -7.37
C ALA A 18 19.75 -6.57 -7.07
N SER A 19 19.83 -5.67 -8.04
CA SER A 19 20.28 -4.31 -7.79
C SER A 19 19.27 -3.65 -6.83
N PRO A 20 19.71 -3.11 -5.68
CA PRO A 20 18.82 -2.27 -4.89
C PRO A 20 18.53 -1.01 -5.72
N GLN A 21 17.28 -0.82 -6.13
CA GLN A 21 16.84 0.43 -6.75
C GLN A 21 16.92 1.53 -5.69
N ASN A 22 18.01 2.30 -5.75
CA ASN A 22 18.30 3.37 -4.80
C ASN A 22 17.47 4.60 -5.22
N VAL A 23 16.16 4.57 -4.97
CA VAL A 23 15.29 5.72 -5.21
C VAL A 23 15.77 6.84 -4.29
N SER A 24 16.19 7.96 -4.86
CA SER A 24 16.81 9.04 -4.06
C SER A 24 15.77 9.66 -3.12
N PHE A 25 16.20 10.01 -1.90
CA PHE A 25 15.33 10.65 -0.89
C PHE A 25 14.53 11.84 -1.44
N LYS A 26 15.13 12.64 -2.31
CA LYS A 26 14.49 13.79 -2.98
C LYS A 26 13.36 13.39 -3.94
N GLU A 27 13.50 12.24 -4.59
CA GLU A 27 12.48 11.66 -5.47
C GLU A 27 11.33 11.05 -4.67
N ILE A 28 11.63 10.51 -3.47
CA ILE A 28 10.62 10.08 -2.50
C ILE A 28 9.83 11.30 -2.01
N GLU A 29 10.50 12.38 -1.61
CA GLU A 29 9.85 13.63 -1.18
C GLU A 29 8.99 14.27 -2.28
N SER A 30 9.47 14.32 -3.53
CA SER A 30 8.68 14.91 -4.63
C SER A 30 7.43 14.10 -4.91
N ARG A 31 7.54 12.76 -4.87
CA ARG A 31 6.40 11.86 -5.03
C ARG A 31 5.42 12.01 -3.87
N ILE A 32 5.88 12.06 -2.62
CA ILE A 32 5.05 12.32 -1.43
C ILE A 32 4.28 13.65 -1.55
N ALA A 33 4.94 14.73 -2.00
CA ALA A 33 4.30 16.04 -2.19
C ALA A 33 3.33 16.09 -3.38
N GLU A 34 3.60 15.32 -4.43
CA GLU A 34 2.68 15.12 -5.56
C GLU A 34 1.46 14.28 -5.14
N TYR A 35 1.66 13.25 -4.31
CA TYR A 35 0.59 12.43 -3.75
C TYR A 35 -0.30 13.23 -2.81
N GLY A 36 0.26 14.05 -1.92
CA GLY A 36 -0.55 14.95 -1.06
C GLY A 36 -1.47 15.85 -1.89
N ARG A 37 -0.95 16.44 -2.98
CA ARG A 37 -1.75 17.27 -3.89
C ARG A 37 -2.83 16.47 -4.63
N TRP A 38 -2.55 15.21 -4.98
CA TRP A 38 -3.52 14.32 -5.61
C TRP A 38 -4.61 13.85 -4.65
N LEU A 39 -4.26 13.58 -3.39
CA LEU A 39 -5.20 13.24 -2.32
C LEU A 39 -6.14 14.41 -1.97
N ASP A 40 -5.65 15.64 -2.13
CA ASP A 40 -6.43 16.86 -2.00
C ASP A 40 -7.21 17.20 -3.28
N GLN A 41 -6.98 16.49 -4.40
CA GLN A 41 -7.66 16.75 -5.66
C GLN A 41 -9.09 16.20 -5.62
N VAL A 42 -10.02 17.15 -5.56
CA VAL A 42 -11.46 16.95 -5.44
C VAL A 42 -12.03 16.32 -6.72
N GLY A 43 -12.91 15.32 -6.57
CA GLY A 43 -13.69 14.76 -7.68
C GLY A 43 -14.70 15.78 -8.23
N SER A 44 -15.40 15.40 -9.31
CA SER A 44 -16.29 16.26 -10.14
C SER A 44 -17.36 17.08 -9.41
N ASN A 45 -17.63 16.83 -8.12
CA ASN A 45 -18.70 17.46 -7.34
C ASN A 45 -18.28 17.97 -5.95
N GLY A 46 -16.98 18.17 -5.69
CA GLY A 46 -16.55 18.70 -4.39
C GLY A 46 -16.44 17.66 -3.25
N SER A 47 -16.73 16.38 -3.54
CA SER A 47 -16.52 15.26 -2.62
C SER A 47 -15.08 14.72 -2.71
N ARG A 48 -14.54 14.30 -1.57
CA ARG A 48 -13.19 13.74 -1.44
C ARG A 48 -13.24 12.22 -1.47
N TYR A 49 -12.18 11.59 -2.00
CA TYR A 49 -12.02 10.13 -1.91
C TYR A 49 -11.77 9.69 -0.46
N TRP A 50 -11.12 10.53 0.36
CA TRP A 50 -10.88 10.27 1.77
C TRP A 50 -11.41 11.39 2.68
N VAL A 51 -11.75 11.00 3.90
CA VAL A 51 -12.28 11.89 4.93
C VAL A 51 -11.31 11.97 6.11
N ARG A 52 -10.78 10.84 6.58
CA ARG A 52 -9.76 10.79 7.64
C ARG A 52 -8.91 9.53 7.56
N LEU A 53 -7.77 9.58 8.24
CA LEU A 53 -6.93 8.42 8.53
C LEU A 53 -6.90 8.20 10.05
N ASP A 54 -7.20 6.98 10.49
CA ASP A 54 -6.89 6.53 11.85
C ASP A 54 -5.62 5.69 11.83
N SER A 55 -4.53 6.27 12.31
CA SER A 55 -3.23 5.61 12.39
C SER A 55 -2.89 5.09 13.79
N SER A 56 -3.84 5.16 14.75
CA SER A 56 -3.61 4.76 16.14
C SER A 56 -3.32 3.27 16.31
N LYS A 57 -3.76 2.44 15.37
CA LYS A 57 -3.56 0.98 15.32
C LYS A 57 -3.19 0.53 13.90
N ARG A 58 -2.72 -0.72 13.77
CA ARG A 58 -2.45 -1.38 12.48
C ARG A 58 -3.39 -2.60 12.31
N PRO A 59 -3.94 -2.85 11.11
CA PRO A 59 -3.88 -2.02 9.90
C PRO A 59 -4.43 -0.60 10.11
N HIS A 60 -3.92 0.37 9.35
CA HIS A 60 -4.43 1.74 9.44
C HIS A 60 -5.84 1.81 8.87
N GLN A 61 -6.72 2.61 9.45
CA GLN A 61 -8.08 2.73 8.95
C GLN A 61 -8.22 3.97 8.08
N LEU A 62 -8.45 3.77 6.79
CA LEU A 62 -8.70 4.84 5.83
C LEU A 62 -10.21 5.03 5.69
N TYR A 63 -10.70 6.16 6.19
CA TYR A 63 -12.10 6.53 6.07
C TYR A 63 -12.32 7.20 4.72
N VAL A 64 -13.12 6.58 3.87
CA VAL A 64 -13.38 7.03 2.49
C VAL A 64 -14.74 7.73 2.37
N GLY A 65 -14.82 8.67 1.44
CA GLY A 65 -16.01 9.50 1.19
C GLY A 65 -16.79 9.06 -0.05
N ASP A 66 -17.89 9.78 -0.33
CA ASP A 66 -18.82 9.44 -1.41
C ASP A 66 -18.17 9.32 -2.79
N ALA A 67 -17.13 10.12 -3.06
CA ALA A 67 -16.41 10.08 -4.33
C ALA A 67 -15.67 8.75 -4.55
N PHE A 68 -15.17 8.14 -3.47
CA PHE A 68 -14.58 6.81 -3.54
C PHE A 68 -15.66 5.76 -3.87
N MET A 69 -16.82 5.86 -3.23
CA MET A 69 -17.94 4.91 -3.45
C MET A 69 -18.52 4.98 -4.87
N GLN A 70 -18.45 6.16 -5.50
CA GLN A 70 -18.93 6.40 -6.86
C GLN A 70 -17.86 6.13 -7.93
N ALA A 71 -16.59 5.97 -7.54
CA ALA A 71 -15.49 5.74 -8.46
C ALA A 71 -15.54 4.33 -9.07
N THR A 72 -14.84 4.16 -10.19
CA THR A 72 -14.66 2.82 -10.77
C THR A 72 -13.80 1.96 -9.84
N TYR A 73 -13.93 0.63 -9.94
CA TYR A 73 -13.09 -0.29 -9.15
C TYR A 73 -11.59 -0.03 -9.37
N GLN A 74 -11.20 0.26 -10.61
CA GLN A 74 -9.82 0.57 -10.97
C GLN A 74 -9.32 1.86 -10.30
N ASP A 75 -10.15 2.90 -10.25
CA ASP A 75 -9.80 4.16 -9.59
C ASP A 75 -9.74 4.01 -8.07
N GLN A 76 -10.63 3.22 -7.47
CA GLN A 76 -10.60 2.88 -6.06
C GLN A 76 -9.32 2.13 -5.69
N GLU A 77 -8.98 1.08 -6.44
CA GLU A 77 -7.76 0.30 -6.25
C GLU A 77 -6.52 1.19 -6.35
N ARG A 78 -6.41 1.96 -7.45
CA ARG A 78 -5.29 2.87 -7.69
C ARG A 78 -5.15 3.90 -6.58
N PHE A 79 -6.28 4.44 -6.10
CA PHE A 79 -6.29 5.36 -4.98
C PHE A 79 -5.71 4.72 -3.71
N VAL A 80 -6.20 3.56 -3.31
CA VAL A 80 -5.75 2.91 -2.07
C VAL A 80 -4.30 2.46 -2.17
N GLU A 81 -3.85 1.98 -3.33
CA GLU A 81 -2.45 1.66 -3.57
C GLU A 81 -1.54 2.89 -3.41
N ILE A 82 -1.89 4.01 -4.04
CA ILE A 82 -1.13 5.26 -3.90
C ILE A 82 -1.12 5.72 -2.44
N PHE A 83 -2.27 5.68 -1.76
CA PHE A 83 -2.37 6.04 -0.35
C PHE A 83 -1.50 5.14 0.52
N SER A 84 -1.51 3.84 0.26
CA SER A 84 -0.71 2.82 0.95
C SER A 84 0.79 3.09 0.83
N ARG A 85 1.28 3.41 -0.38
CA ARG A 85 2.68 3.76 -0.63
C ARG A 85 3.07 5.07 0.04
N PHE A 86 2.19 6.05 0.02
CA PHE A 86 2.37 7.32 0.73
C PHE A 86 2.55 7.08 2.24
N LEU A 87 1.68 6.27 2.86
CA LEU A 87 1.81 5.92 4.29
C LEU A 87 3.05 5.10 4.61
N ALA A 88 3.54 4.30 3.66
CA ALA A 88 4.77 3.55 3.83
C ALA A 88 6.03 4.42 3.74
N GLY A 89 5.93 5.65 3.20
CA GLY A 89 7.07 6.55 3.01
C GLY A 89 8.13 6.00 2.04
N HIS A 90 7.78 4.98 1.25
CA HIS A 90 8.71 4.30 0.34
C HIS A 90 7.96 3.80 -0.90
N PRO A 91 8.43 4.10 -2.13
CA PRO A 91 7.68 3.86 -3.36
C PRO A 91 7.40 2.38 -3.66
N GLU A 92 8.25 1.48 -3.16
CA GLU A 92 8.11 0.03 -3.32
C GLU A 92 7.53 -0.69 -2.10
N ARG A 93 7.04 0.03 -1.10
CA ARG A 93 6.42 -0.59 0.08
C ARG A 93 4.99 -0.13 0.20
N ASN A 94 4.17 -1.04 0.71
CA ASN A 94 2.76 -0.81 0.95
C ASN A 94 2.48 -0.90 2.45
N MET A 95 1.64 0.01 2.93
CA MET A 95 1.02 -0.10 4.24
C MET A 95 -0.29 -0.89 4.15
N LEU A 96 -0.54 -1.74 5.16
CA LEU A 96 -1.84 -2.40 5.28
C LEU A 96 -2.91 -1.39 5.69
N ILE A 97 -4.02 -1.38 4.94
CA ILE A 97 -5.13 -0.44 5.13
C ILE A 97 -6.44 -1.21 5.25
N ASP A 98 -7.21 -0.92 6.29
CA ASP A 98 -8.64 -1.21 6.35
C ASP A 98 -9.39 -0.03 5.74
N ILE A 99 -10.32 -0.29 4.82
CA ILE A 99 -11.11 0.73 4.15
C ILE A 99 -12.45 0.83 4.88
N ILE A 100 -12.73 2.02 5.41
CA ILE A 100 -13.92 2.28 6.22
C ILE A 100 -14.81 3.29 5.51
N ASP A 101 -16.10 2.99 5.37
CA ASP A 101 -17.07 3.99 4.93
C ASP A 101 -17.22 5.08 6.00
N ALA A 102 -16.92 6.33 5.65
CA ALA A 102 -16.97 7.45 6.59
C ALA A 102 -18.39 7.76 7.13
N ASN A 103 -19.43 7.44 6.37
CA ASN A 103 -20.81 7.71 6.75
C ASN A 103 -21.34 6.67 7.74
N THR A 104 -20.94 5.41 7.58
CA THR A 104 -21.46 4.29 8.38
C THR A 104 -20.47 3.75 9.41
N GLY A 105 -19.19 4.06 9.28
CA GLY A 105 -18.11 3.51 10.11
C GLY A 105 -17.84 2.03 9.87
N LYS A 106 -18.45 1.41 8.84
CA LYS A 106 -18.27 0.00 8.53
C LYS A 106 -17.02 -0.24 7.69
N ALA A 107 -16.35 -1.35 7.96
CA ALA A 107 -15.31 -1.85 7.08
C ALA A 107 -15.97 -2.32 5.77
N ILE A 108 -15.50 -1.78 4.65
CA ILE A 108 -16.00 -2.05 3.29
C ILE A 108 -14.93 -2.63 2.38
N GLY A 109 -13.70 -2.77 2.87
CA GLY A 109 -12.61 -3.37 2.12
C GLY A 109 -11.29 -3.32 2.86
N GLU A 110 -10.26 -3.78 2.17
CA GLU A 110 -8.89 -3.85 2.67
C GLU A 110 -7.88 -3.72 1.52
N TYR A 111 -6.67 -3.31 1.86
CA TYR A 111 -5.51 -3.35 0.99
C TYR A 111 -4.30 -3.90 1.72
N GLY A 112 -3.67 -4.91 1.14
CA GLY A 112 -2.54 -5.58 1.77
C GLY A 112 -1.87 -6.61 0.89
N PHE A 113 -1.36 -7.68 1.51
CA PHE A 113 -0.63 -8.74 0.81
C PHE A 113 -1.41 -9.40 -0.33
N GLY A 114 -2.74 -9.46 -0.23
CA GLY A 114 -3.63 -9.99 -1.27
C GLY A 114 -4.05 -8.97 -2.34
N GLY A 115 -3.53 -7.75 -2.29
CA GLY A 115 -3.97 -6.64 -3.13
C GLY A 115 -5.20 -5.92 -2.58
N PHE A 116 -5.87 -5.17 -3.45
CA PHE A 116 -7.10 -4.44 -3.13
C PHE A 116 -8.32 -5.36 -3.16
N LYS A 117 -9.18 -5.24 -2.14
CA LYS A 117 -10.42 -6.00 -2.06
C LYS A 117 -11.52 -5.18 -1.39
N LEU A 118 -12.71 -5.19 -1.99
CA LEU A 118 -13.92 -4.69 -1.36
C LEU A 118 -14.76 -5.84 -0.79
N PHE A 119 -15.50 -5.55 0.26
CA PHE A 119 -16.45 -6.48 0.88
C PHE A 119 -17.85 -6.28 0.28
N PRO A 120 -18.68 -7.35 0.24
CA PRO A 120 -20.06 -7.27 -0.26
C PRO A 120 -20.98 -6.37 0.60
#